data_AF-A0A535PH67-F1
#
_entry.id   AF-A0A535PH67-F1
#
_cell.length_a   1.000
_cell.length_b   1.000
_cell.length_c   1.000
_cell.angle_alpha   90.00
_cell.angle_beta   90.00
_cell.angle_gamma   90.00
#
_symmetry.space_group_name_H-M   'P 1'
#
loop_
_entity.id
_entity.type
_entity.pdbx_description
1 polymer ?
#
loop_
_entity_poly.entity_id
_entity_poly.type
_entity_poly.pdbx_seq_one_letter_code
_entity_poly.pdbx_strand_id
1 'polypeptide(L)'
;MMLRVCTWNINLGLRLDDILEAISKQRDFAGLDLLALQEASVHGSRQDGDAIASVLGRGYECHQVAAQTVRGHVQANALIWNRPHVKVERAGHLQLPRARGGALLAQQRNAVVVEGAADNHSLLAYSLHLDIFGAEHKQAQLAHVLQDRDARPSADITVVAGDLNLYHLSRWPSWSKL
;
A
#
# COMPACT_ATOMS: atom_id res chain seq x y z
N MET A 1 -20.20 -5.51 9.81
CA MET A 1 -18.95 -4.87 10.29
C MET A 1 -18.68 -3.58 9.55
N MET A 2 -17.92 -2.68 10.16
CA MET A 2 -17.31 -1.52 9.51
C MET A 2 -15.83 -1.83 9.30
N LEU A 3 -15.38 -1.97 8.05
CA LEU A 3 -13.97 -2.21 7.73
C LEU A 3 -13.18 -0.91 7.83
N ARG A 4 -12.17 -0.85 8.71
CA ARG A 4 -11.30 0.30 8.93
C ARG A 4 -10.00 0.13 8.17
N VAL A 5 -9.86 0.92 7.11
CA VAL A 5 -8.70 0.91 6.22
C VAL A 5 -7.91 2.20 6.42
N CYS A 6 -6.59 2.07 6.58
CA CYS A 6 -5.66 3.18 6.53
C CYS A 6 -4.74 3.01 5.31
N THR A 7 -4.40 4.11 4.66
CA THR A 7 -3.32 4.14 3.65
C THR A 7 -2.30 5.19 4.05
N TRP A 8 -1.03 4.86 3.94
CA TRP A 8 0.05 5.75 4.36
C TRP A 8 1.32 5.54 3.54
N ASN A 9 1.76 6.60 2.85
CA ASN A 9 3.11 6.71 2.32
C ASN A 9 4.07 7.18 3.44
N ILE A 10 5.07 6.36 3.76
CA ILE A 10 5.99 6.59 4.89
C ILE A 10 7.39 7.06 4.46
N ASN A 11 7.56 7.52 3.22
CA ASN A 11 8.77 8.15 2.70
C ASN A 11 10.05 7.33 3.00
N LEU A 12 10.11 6.12 2.47
CA LEU A 12 11.22 5.17 2.55
C LEU A 12 11.59 4.76 3.98
N GLY A 13 10.65 4.84 4.92
CA GLY A 13 10.89 4.46 6.32
C GLY A 13 11.96 5.30 7.03
N LEU A 14 12.36 6.44 6.45
CA LEU A 14 13.52 7.22 6.92
C LEU A 14 13.40 7.69 8.38
N ARG A 15 12.18 7.77 8.90
CA ARG A 15 11.85 8.14 10.27
C ARG A 15 11.11 7.01 10.99
N LEU A 16 11.55 5.76 10.81
CA LEU A 16 10.84 4.58 11.33
C LEU A 16 10.53 4.72 12.83
N ASP A 17 11.47 5.15 13.66
CA ASP A 17 11.24 5.29 15.11
C ASP A 17 10.10 6.27 15.43
N ASP A 18 10.04 7.42 14.75
CA ASP A 18 8.95 8.39 14.90
C ASP A 18 7.60 7.83 14.40
N ILE A 19 7.63 7.03 13.33
CA ILE A 19 6.45 6.36 12.78
C ILE A 19 5.91 5.34 13.80
N LEU A 20 6.78 4.50 14.36
CA LEU A 20 6.41 3.51 15.37
C LEU A 20 5.87 4.19 16.63
N GLU A 21 6.50 5.29 17.06
CA GLU A 21 6.01 6.09 18.18
C GLU A 21 4.61 6.65 17.90
N ALA A 22 4.38 7.24 16.73
CA ALA A 22 3.08 7.78 16.33
C ALA A 22 1.99 6.69 16.34
N ILE A 23 2.26 5.52 15.76
CA ILE A 23 1.32 4.39 15.75
C ILE A 23 0.99 3.93 17.18
N SER A 24 2.00 3.88 18.07
CA SER A 24 1.79 3.43 19.45
C SER A 24 0.94 4.40 20.29
N LYS A 25 0.91 5.69 19.93
CA LYS A 25 0.27 6.76 20.73
C LYS A 25 -1.09 7.20 20.18
N GLN A 26 -1.28 7.15 18.86
CA GLN A 26 -2.48 7.68 18.22
C GLN A 26 -3.60 6.64 18.18
N ARG A 27 -4.77 7.00 18.71
CA ARG A 27 -5.94 6.11 18.81
C ARG A 27 -6.50 5.69 17.44
N ASP A 28 -6.23 6.45 16.39
CA ASP A 28 -6.72 6.15 15.04
C ASP A 28 -6.12 4.84 14.48
N PHE A 29 -4.94 4.43 14.95
CA PHE A 29 -4.33 3.15 14.58
C PHE A 29 -4.86 1.96 15.40
N ALA A 30 -5.52 2.22 16.53
CA ALA A 30 -6.02 1.14 17.38
C ALA A 30 -7.18 0.43 16.68
N GLY A 31 -7.05 -0.88 16.42
CA GLY A 31 -8.10 -1.69 15.79
C GLY A 31 -8.34 -1.34 14.32
N LEU A 32 -7.29 -1.02 13.56
CA LEU A 32 -7.34 -1.02 12.10
C LEU A 32 -7.53 -2.46 11.59
N ASP A 33 -8.27 -2.62 10.51
CA ASP A 33 -8.42 -3.93 9.88
C ASP A 33 -7.38 -4.14 8.80
N LEU A 34 -7.09 -3.07 8.04
CA LEU A 34 -6.10 -3.05 6.97
C LEU A 34 -5.28 -1.75 7.02
N LEU A 35 -3.98 -1.88 6.80
CA LEU A 35 -3.05 -0.77 6.59
C LEU A 35 -2.26 -1.01 5.29
N ALA A 36 -2.54 -0.18 4.28
CA ALA A 36 -1.81 -0.14 3.02
C ALA A 36 -0.63 0.82 3.14
N LEU A 37 0.59 0.30 3.16
CA LEU A 37 1.81 1.09 3.26
C LEU A 37 2.46 1.27 1.89
N GLN A 38 2.87 2.50 1.60
CA GLN A 38 3.67 2.86 0.45
C GLN A 38 5.02 3.41 0.89
N GLU A 39 6.04 3.19 0.06
CA GLU A 39 7.42 3.57 0.38
C GLU A 39 7.90 3.03 1.73
N ALA A 40 7.51 1.80 2.07
CA ALA A 40 8.20 1.04 3.10
C ALA A 40 9.63 0.70 2.63
N SER A 41 10.51 0.40 3.56
CA SER A 41 11.90 0.04 3.29
C SER A 41 12.35 -1.16 4.10
N VAL A 42 13.65 -1.45 3.98
CA VAL A 42 14.36 -2.49 4.72
C VAL A 42 15.61 -1.86 5.31
N HIS A 43 15.70 -1.88 6.64
CA HIS A 43 16.85 -1.38 7.39
C HIS A 43 17.58 -2.54 8.05
N GLY A 44 18.72 -2.92 7.47
CA GLY A 44 19.43 -4.15 7.86
C GLY A 44 18.59 -5.38 7.52
N SER A 45 18.23 -6.17 8.53
CA SER A 45 17.35 -7.34 8.38
C SER A 45 15.88 -7.05 8.70
N ARG A 46 15.53 -5.80 9.05
CA ARG A 46 14.19 -5.43 9.51
C ARG A 46 13.40 -4.77 8.39
N GLN A 47 12.23 -5.31 8.10
CA GLN A 47 11.25 -4.69 7.21
C GLN A 47 10.37 -3.73 8.01
N ASP A 48 10.08 -2.55 7.45
CA ASP A 48 9.22 -1.56 8.12
C ASP A 48 7.83 -2.11 8.38
N GLY A 49 7.28 -2.88 7.44
CA GLY A 49 5.97 -3.49 7.57
C GLY A 49 5.86 -4.41 8.80
N ASP A 50 6.87 -5.25 9.02
CA ASP A 50 6.91 -6.13 10.21
C ASP A 50 7.09 -5.33 11.50
N ALA A 51 7.89 -4.27 11.46
CA ALA A 51 8.09 -3.36 12.58
C ALA A 51 6.76 -2.69 12.98
N ILE A 52 6.02 -2.18 12.01
CA ILE A 52 4.74 -1.52 12.18
C ILE A 52 3.67 -2.52 12.66
N ALA A 53 3.58 -3.70 12.04
CA ALA A 53 2.66 -4.75 12.47
C ALA A 53 2.88 -5.14 13.94
N SER A 54 4.14 -5.24 14.37
CA SER A 54 4.50 -5.55 15.75
C SER A 54 4.01 -4.49 16.75
N VAL A 55 4.05 -3.21 16.38
CA VAL A 55 3.56 -2.09 17.23
C VAL A 55 2.04 -1.99 17.22
N LEU A 56 1.38 -2.26 16.09
CA LEU A 56 -0.08 -2.36 16.01
C LEU A 56 -0.63 -3.49 16.92
N GLY A 57 0.14 -4.57 17.07
CA GLY A 57 -0.07 -5.61 18.08
C GLY A 57 0.11 -7.02 17.54
N ARG A 58 0.15 -8.02 18.44
CA ARG A 58 0.41 -9.44 18.10
C ARG A 58 -0.65 -10.07 17.17
N GLY A 59 -1.80 -9.43 17.01
CA GLY A 59 -2.86 -9.84 16.09
C GLY A 59 -2.56 -9.48 14.63
N TYR A 60 -1.60 -8.59 14.37
CA TYR A 60 -1.33 -8.12 13.02
C TYR A 60 -0.29 -8.97 12.30
N GLU A 61 -0.45 -9.08 10.98
CA GLU A 61 0.47 -9.75 10.07
C GLU A 61 0.74 -8.85 8.86
N CYS A 62 1.88 -9.05 8.20
CA CYS A 62 2.38 -8.19 7.14
C CYS A 62 2.79 -8.99 5.90
N HIS A 63 2.51 -8.45 4.72
CA HIS A 63 3.16 -8.83 3.48
C HIS A 63 3.77 -7.58 2.84
N GLN A 64 5.10 -7.49 2.82
CA GLN A 64 5.86 -6.39 2.21
C GLN A 64 6.67 -6.91 1.02
N VAL A 65 6.65 -6.16 -0.08
CA VAL A 65 7.35 -6.51 -1.32
C VAL A 65 8.15 -5.33 -1.85
N ALA A 66 9.46 -5.52 -1.97
CA ALA A 66 10.37 -4.56 -2.58
C ALA A 66 10.06 -4.39 -4.06
N ALA A 67 9.95 -3.13 -4.51
CA ALA A 67 9.76 -2.78 -5.92
C ALA A 67 11.10 -2.42 -6.58
N GLN A 68 11.91 -1.60 -5.92
CA GLN A 68 13.20 -1.11 -6.44
C GLN A 68 14.11 -0.59 -5.32
N THR A 69 15.32 -0.18 -5.70
CA THR A 69 16.23 0.60 -4.84
C THR A 69 16.38 2.01 -5.39
N VAL A 70 16.12 3.03 -4.56
CA VAL A 70 16.21 4.45 -4.90
C VAL A 70 17.21 5.11 -3.95
N ARG A 71 18.29 5.69 -4.51
CA ARG A 71 19.37 6.35 -3.74
C ARG A 71 19.93 5.48 -2.60
N GLY A 72 20.06 4.17 -2.84
CA GLY A 72 20.57 3.22 -1.85
C GLY A 72 19.54 2.70 -0.84
N HIS A 73 18.29 3.17 -0.90
CA HIS A 73 17.20 2.72 -0.04
C HIS A 73 16.24 1.82 -0.81
N VAL A 74 15.81 0.72 -0.18
CA VAL A 74 14.75 -0.11 -0.75
C VAL A 74 13.45 0.67 -0.71
N GLN A 75 12.72 0.67 -1.82
CA GLN A 75 11.35 1.15 -1.90
C GLN A 75 10.44 -0.06 -2.07
N ALA A 76 9.51 -0.23 -1.14
CA ALA A 76 8.58 -1.34 -1.06
C ALA A 76 7.16 -0.83 -0.82
N ASN A 77 6.19 -1.67 -1.15
CA ASN A 77 4.81 -1.53 -0.67
C ASN A 77 4.52 -2.67 0.30
N ALA A 78 3.57 -2.46 1.20
CA ALA A 78 3.10 -3.51 2.10
C ALA A 78 1.59 -3.44 2.33
N LEU A 79 1.02 -4.59 2.71
CA LEU A 79 -0.29 -4.70 3.33
C LEU A 79 -0.12 -5.33 4.70
N ILE A 80 -0.69 -4.69 5.72
CA ILE A 80 -0.73 -5.17 7.08
C ILE A 80 -2.20 -5.37 7.46
N TRP A 81 -2.54 -6.49 8.09
CA TRP A 81 -3.93 -6.82 8.44
C TRP A 81 -4.06 -7.35 9.87
N ASN A 82 -5.22 -7.10 10.47
CA ASN A 82 -5.58 -7.60 11.79
C ASN A 82 -6.20 -9.01 11.67
N ARG A 83 -5.43 -10.06 11.94
CA ARG A 83 -5.86 -11.48 11.74
C ARG A 83 -7.18 -11.85 12.41
N PRO A 84 -7.50 -11.38 13.64
CA PRO A 84 -8.82 -11.55 14.23
C PRO A 84 -10.01 -11.09 13.38
N HIS A 85 -9.82 -10.08 12.52
CA HIS A 85 -10.90 -9.46 11.74
C HIS A 85 -10.79 -9.77 10.24
N VAL A 86 -9.57 -9.99 9.75
CA VAL A 86 -9.26 -10.27 8.34
C VAL A 86 -8.51 -11.58 8.25
N LYS A 87 -9.17 -12.59 7.69
CA LYS A 87 -8.56 -13.88 7.38
C LYS A 87 -7.99 -13.83 5.96
N VAL A 88 -6.67 -13.69 5.84
CA VAL A 88 -5.97 -13.76 4.56
C VAL A 88 -5.73 -15.22 4.17
N GLU A 89 -6.13 -15.58 2.96
CA GLU A 89 -5.91 -16.91 2.37
C GLU A 89 -4.74 -16.89 1.38
N ARG A 90 -4.55 -15.76 0.69
CA ARG A 90 -3.42 -15.55 -0.22
C ARG A 90 -2.89 -14.13 -0.09
N ALA A 91 -1.57 -14.01 -0.11
CA ALA A 91 -0.86 -12.74 -0.24
C ALA A 91 0.11 -12.85 -1.42
N GLY A 92 0.23 -11.78 -2.19
CA GLY A 92 1.13 -11.72 -3.33
C GLY A 92 1.38 -10.29 -3.79
N HIS A 93 1.89 -10.17 -5.00
CA HIS A 93 2.11 -8.87 -5.63
C HIS A 93 1.88 -8.92 -7.14
N LEU A 94 1.58 -7.76 -7.69
CA LEU A 94 1.49 -7.50 -9.11
C LEU A 94 2.58 -6.53 -9.52
N GLN A 95 3.40 -6.91 -10.49
CA GLN A 95 4.39 -6.01 -11.07
C GLN A 95 3.66 -5.05 -12.03
N LEU A 96 3.72 -3.74 -11.76
CA LEU A 96 3.04 -2.76 -12.59
C LEU A 96 3.86 -2.49 -13.87
N PRO A 97 3.19 -2.13 -14.98
CA PRO A 97 3.86 -1.71 -16.20
C PRO A 97 4.85 -0.57 -15.92
N ARG A 98 5.98 -0.58 -16.62
CA ARG A 98 6.96 0.52 -16.63
C ARG A 98 6.60 1.55 -17.69
N ALA A 99 6.96 2.81 -17.45
CA ALA A 99 6.85 3.86 -18.46
C ALA A 99 7.72 3.50 -19.67
N ARG A 100 7.20 3.71 -20.88
CA ARG A 100 7.99 3.64 -22.12
C ARG A 100 8.72 4.97 -22.27
N GLY A 101 9.95 5.06 -21.76
CA GLY A 101 10.79 6.26 -21.78
C GLY A 101 12.23 5.96 -21.33
N GLY A 102 13.13 6.94 -21.43
CA GLY A 102 14.53 6.77 -21.02
C GLY A 102 14.70 6.37 -19.55
N ALA A 103 15.86 5.80 -19.18
CA ALA A 103 16.14 5.19 -17.88
C ALA A 103 15.83 6.07 -16.65
N LEU A 104 15.83 7.41 -16.81
CA LEU A 104 15.49 8.38 -15.77
C LEU A 104 14.00 8.42 -15.39
N LEU A 105 13.12 7.87 -16.23
CA LEU A 105 11.65 7.91 -16.05
C LEU A 105 11.03 6.54 -15.79
N ALA A 106 11.81 5.45 -15.80
CA ALA A 106 11.29 4.09 -15.67
C ALA A 106 11.40 3.58 -14.23
N GLN A 107 10.55 4.08 -13.33
CA GLN A 107 10.47 3.54 -11.97
C GLN A 107 9.79 2.17 -11.99
N GLN A 108 10.34 1.20 -11.28
CA GLN A 108 9.65 -0.06 -11.03
C GLN A 108 8.63 0.16 -9.91
N ARG A 109 7.36 -0.16 -10.18
CA ARG A 109 6.26 -0.10 -9.22
C ARG A 109 5.61 -1.45 -9.07
N ASN A 110 5.19 -1.83 -7.87
CA ASN A 110 4.37 -3.02 -7.66
C ASN A 110 3.08 -2.63 -6.94
N ALA A 111 2.09 -3.50 -6.98
CA ALA A 111 0.98 -3.50 -6.03
C ALA A 111 1.13 -4.74 -5.14
N VAL A 112 0.93 -4.58 -3.84
CA VAL A 112 0.77 -5.73 -2.93
C VAL A 112 -0.70 -6.07 -2.88
N VAL A 113 -1.04 -7.36 -2.97
CA VAL A 113 -2.41 -7.84 -2.99
C VAL A 113 -2.62 -8.92 -1.93
N VAL A 114 -3.76 -8.87 -1.24
CA VAL A 114 -4.24 -9.96 -0.38
C VAL A 114 -5.66 -10.34 -0.77
N GLU A 115 -5.93 -11.65 -0.72
CA GLU A 115 -7.25 -12.27 -0.90
C GLU A 115 -7.63 -12.98 0.40
N GLY A 116 -8.89 -12.90 0.78
CA GLY A 116 -9.39 -13.57 1.97
C GLY A 116 -10.82 -13.18 2.30
N ALA A 117 -11.09 -13.03 3.60
CA ALA A 117 -12.40 -12.64 4.09
C ALA A 117 -12.30 -11.67 5.28
N ALA A 118 -13.27 -10.77 5.38
CA ALA A 118 -13.55 -9.97 6.56
C ALA A 118 -14.99 -10.27 7.00
N ASP A 119 -15.16 -10.81 8.21
CA ASP A 119 -16.40 -11.46 8.65
C ASP A 119 -16.91 -12.52 7.64
N ASN A 120 -18.12 -12.33 7.12
CA ASN A 120 -18.80 -13.20 6.16
C ASN A 120 -18.71 -12.66 4.72
N HIS A 121 -17.80 -11.71 4.46
CA HIS A 121 -17.61 -11.10 3.15
C HIS A 121 -16.24 -11.44 2.60
N SER A 122 -16.22 -11.92 1.36
CA SER A 122 -14.99 -12.08 0.60
C SER A 122 -14.32 -10.73 0.38
N LEU A 123 -12.98 -10.69 0.52
CA LEU A 123 -12.17 -9.49 0.48
C LEU A 123 -11.02 -9.65 -0.51
N LEU A 124 -10.85 -8.63 -1.35
CA LEU A 124 -9.68 -8.43 -2.20
C LEU A 124 -9.12 -7.03 -1.92
N ALA A 125 -7.87 -6.93 -1.47
CA ALA A 125 -7.27 -5.65 -1.13
C ALA A 125 -5.92 -5.45 -1.81
N TYR A 126 -5.72 -4.25 -2.35
CA TYR A 126 -4.48 -3.79 -2.99
C TYR A 126 -3.88 -2.60 -2.24
N SER A 127 -2.58 -2.65 -2.00
CA SER A 127 -1.74 -1.48 -1.67
C SER A 127 -0.92 -1.10 -2.90
N LEU A 128 -1.10 0.12 -3.39
CA LEU A 128 -0.48 0.59 -4.62
C LEU A 128 0.28 1.91 -4.42
N HIS A 129 1.35 2.07 -5.19
CA HIS A 129 2.05 3.34 -5.32
C HIS A 129 2.29 3.57 -6.81
N LEU A 130 1.49 4.44 -7.43
CA LEU A 130 1.61 4.71 -8.87
C LEU A 130 2.83 5.57 -9.16
N ASP A 131 3.26 5.59 -10.42
CA ASP A 131 4.36 6.44 -10.85
C ASP A 131 3.99 7.93 -10.76
N ILE A 132 4.99 8.78 -10.56
CA ILE A 132 4.83 10.23 -10.44
C ILE A 132 4.60 10.84 -11.84
N PHE A 133 5.27 10.29 -12.86
CA PHE A 133 5.31 10.86 -14.22
C PHE A 133 4.31 10.20 -15.18
N GLY A 134 3.70 11.04 -16.04
CA GLY A 134 2.86 10.60 -17.16
C GLY A 134 1.44 10.18 -16.76
N ALA A 135 0.44 10.97 -17.15
CA ALA A 135 -0.97 10.64 -16.89
C ALA A 135 -1.39 9.32 -17.59
N GLU A 136 -0.99 9.15 -18.85
CA GLU A 136 -1.21 7.90 -19.60
C GLU A 136 -0.55 6.70 -18.90
N HIS A 137 0.63 6.91 -18.31
CA HIS A 137 1.34 5.85 -17.62
C HIS A 137 0.61 5.41 -16.34
N LYS A 138 0.18 6.38 -15.51
CA LYS A 138 -0.66 6.11 -14.34
C LYS A 138 -1.97 5.40 -14.71
N GLN A 139 -2.61 5.82 -15.80
CA GLN A 139 -3.80 5.14 -16.32
C GLN A 139 -3.51 3.69 -16.71
N ALA A 140 -2.39 3.43 -17.40
CA ALA A 140 -1.98 2.07 -17.75
C ALA A 140 -1.69 1.21 -16.51
N GLN A 141 -1.05 1.77 -15.48
CA GLN A 141 -0.81 1.07 -14.21
C GLN A 141 -2.12 0.75 -13.48
N LEU A 142 -3.05 1.72 -13.39
CA LEU A 142 -4.35 1.49 -12.77
C LEU A 142 -5.19 0.48 -13.57
N ALA A 143 -5.21 0.59 -14.90
CA ALA A 143 -5.89 -0.36 -15.76
C ALA A 143 -5.35 -1.79 -15.58
N HIS A 144 -4.04 -1.95 -15.37
CA HIS A 144 -3.44 -3.25 -15.09
C HIS A 144 -3.92 -3.84 -13.75
N VAL A 145 -4.04 -3.02 -12.70
CA VAL A 145 -4.63 -3.45 -11.41
C VAL A 145 -6.09 -3.86 -11.58
N LEU A 146 -6.88 -3.11 -12.36
CA LEU A 146 -8.28 -3.44 -12.62
C LEU A 146 -8.43 -4.73 -13.44
N GLN A 147 -7.55 -4.97 -14.41
CA GLN A 147 -7.50 -6.23 -15.16
C GLN A 147 -7.14 -7.42 -14.26
N ASP A 148 -6.16 -7.25 -13.36
CA ASP A 148 -5.81 -8.27 -12.37
C ASP A 148 -6.99 -8.56 -11.42
N ARG A 149 -7.71 -7.53 -10.96
CA ARG A 149 -8.96 -7.70 -10.20
C ARG A 149 -10.00 -8.52 -10.97
N ASP A 150 -10.23 -8.18 -12.24
CA ASP A 150 -11.24 -8.84 -13.08
C ASP A 150 -10.88 -10.29 -13.43
N ALA A 151 -9.59 -10.65 -13.35
CA ALA A 151 -9.11 -12.01 -13.52
C ALA A 151 -9.17 -12.88 -12.25
N ARG A 152 -9.44 -12.28 -11.08
CA ARG A 152 -9.58 -12.97 -9.80
C ARG A 152 -11.04 -13.36 -9.53
N PRO A 153 -11.29 -14.30 -8.61
CA PRO A 153 -12.64 -14.53 -8.10
C PRO A 153 -13.27 -13.22 -7.61
N SER A 154 -14.56 -13.04 -7.87
CA SER A 154 -15.29 -11.87 -7.39
C SER A 154 -15.26 -11.80 -5.86
N ALA A 155 -14.96 -10.63 -5.32
CA ALA A 155 -15.02 -10.35 -3.89
C ALA A 155 -16.19 -9.40 -3.57
N ASP A 156 -16.87 -9.62 -2.46
CA ASP A 156 -17.93 -8.75 -1.94
C ASP A 156 -17.38 -7.35 -1.63
N ILE A 157 -16.14 -7.29 -1.16
CA ILE A 157 -15.43 -6.06 -0.83
C ILE A 157 -14.11 -6.04 -1.61
N THR A 158 -13.92 -5.03 -2.45
CA THR A 158 -12.64 -4.74 -3.10
C THR A 158 -12.09 -3.41 -2.62
N VAL A 159 -10.87 -3.41 -2.07
CA VAL A 159 -10.14 -2.20 -1.65
C VAL A 159 -8.97 -1.98 -2.60
N VAL A 160 -8.94 -0.81 -3.24
CA VAL A 160 -7.80 -0.35 -4.04
C VAL A 160 -7.32 0.96 -3.41
N ALA A 161 -6.29 0.89 -2.57
CA ALA A 161 -5.84 2.01 -1.77
C ALA A 161 -4.33 2.24 -1.92
N GLY A 162 -3.92 3.50 -1.82
CA GLY A 162 -2.51 3.84 -1.91
C GLY A 162 -2.22 5.26 -2.35
N ASP A 163 -0.94 5.54 -2.59
CA ASP A 163 -0.50 6.79 -3.17
C ASP A 163 -0.61 6.73 -4.70
N LEU A 164 -1.66 7.36 -5.22
CA LEU A 164 -1.99 7.31 -6.63
C LEU A 164 -1.24 8.37 -7.46
N ASN A 165 -0.50 9.29 -6.82
CA ASN A 165 0.20 10.38 -7.49
C ASN A 165 -0.65 11.13 -8.53
N LEU A 166 -1.97 11.28 -8.29
CA LEU A 166 -2.92 11.82 -9.28
C LEU A 166 -2.78 13.34 -9.48
N TYR A 167 -2.17 14.06 -8.53
CA TYR A 167 -2.10 15.52 -8.58
C TYR A 167 -0.73 16.01 -9.07
N HIS A 168 -0.60 16.09 -10.39
CA HIS A 168 0.35 16.94 -11.10
C HIS A 168 -0.31 17.68 -12.28
N LEU A 169 -1.58 18.10 -12.11
CA LEU A 169 -2.28 18.98 -13.04
C LEU A 169 -2.66 20.29 -12.31
N SER A 170 -1.70 21.22 -12.31
CA SER A 170 -1.84 22.68 -12.23
C SER A 170 -2.51 23.40 -11.03
N ARG A 171 -3.26 22.81 -10.09
CA ARG A 171 -3.77 23.55 -8.91
C ARG A 171 -3.99 22.68 -7.68
N TRP A 172 -3.39 23.05 -6.55
CA TRP A 172 -3.79 22.57 -5.22
C TRP A 172 -5.19 23.13 -4.89
N PRO A 173 -6.12 22.35 -4.31
CA PRO A 173 -7.34 22.92 -3.76
C PRO A 173 -6.98 23.78 -2.54
N SER A 174 -7.33 25.06 -2.56
CA SER A 174 -7.25 25.88 -1.35
C SER A 174 -8.41 25.49 -0.43
N TRP A 175 -8.11 24.93 0.73
CA TRP A 175 -9.08 24.59 1.78
C TRP A 175 -9.97 25.77 2.23
N SER A 176 -9.65 27.00 1.83
CA SER A 176 -10.42 28.22 2.07
C SER A 176 -11.60 28.46 1.10
N LYS A 177 -12.01 27.47 0.31
CA LYS A 177 -13.14 27.59 -0.65
C LYS A 177 -14.12 26.42 -0.61
N LEU A 178 -14.25 25.77 0.55
CA LEU A 178 -15.39 24.90 0.88
C LEU A 178 -16.32 25.65 1.82
#